data_AF-B4MHB5-F1
#
_entry.id   AF-B4MHB5-F1
#
_cell.length_a   1.000
_cell.length_b   1.000
_cell.length_c   1.000
_cell.angle_alpha   90.00
_cell.angle_beta   90.00
_cell.angle_gamma   90.00
#
_symmetry.space_group_name_H-M   'P 1'
#
loop_
_entity.id
_entity.type
_entity.pdbx_description
1 polymer ?
#
loop_
_entity_poly.entity_id
_entity_poly.type
_entity_poly.pdbx_seq_one_letter_code
_entity_poly.pdbx_strand_id
1 'polypeptide(L)'
;SKVENMIKYENEFMLEEERLSRVFQKKIENSNMRLKAIRTINITYKKMVQVLLQDEIFYEPILRSLDHDMEDQVNFIKHILYLGMPAIAKFRELNHEFLQLESKSRKNLQAKIQILNSLKKPVVTGPPVVKVREILADPKRYVRETESMHTLKVQLLAIEKTIKNLKLTTLCSQAKEIYPRIKSKFEENVKLCRKTEHDWQCKRMLLTKKQCARMLSDLLINNLSEEEINRLERIEELKKLLKAENEFEEENVSYIRNRADLYVMLRLFLWNLMEVLRHIDRSPKQVHRDYPNSYLRLPLLKFELYQMYAVPPELYPTNIDVLMHLLKRSVYKLMKGYSPKMNARLKESENSYHLAFLATFEPLENIHDEEQDKPTTGNDLITDKAMANIPNSKKIKALSAKIVEEAFKRELQ
;
A
#
# COMPACT_ATOMS: atom_id res chain seq x y z
N SER A 1 33.59 54.22 -39.15
CA SER A 1 34.82 54.30 -39.97
C SER A 1 36.06 53.70 -39.30
N LYS A 2 36.70 54.32 -38.29
CA LYS A 2 37.95 53.79 -37.70
C LYS A 2 37.78 52.45 -36.94
N VAL A 3 36.69 52.32 -36.17
CA VAL A 3 36.33 51.08 -35.44
C VAL A 3 35.89 49.96 -36.39
N GLU A 4 35.13 50.26 -37.43
CA GLU A 4 34.74 49.28 -38.46
C GLU A 4 35.95 48.76 -39.24
N ASN A 5 36.91 49.64 -39.56
CA ASN A 5 38.15 49.23 -40.22
C ASN A 5 39.02 48.38 -39.29
N MET A 6 39.09 48.69 -37.99
CA MET A 6 39.76 47.83 -37.00
C MET A 6 39.11 46.45 -36.91
N ILE A 7 37.77 46.37 -36.83
CA ILE A 7 37.03 45.10 -36.78
C ILE A 7 37.19 44.30 -38.09
N LYS A 8 37.27 44.97 -39.25
CA LYS A 8 37.51 44.31 -40.55
C LYS A 8 38.90 43.66 -40.61
N TYR A 9 39.95 44.41 -40.28
CA TYR A 9 41.32 43.91 -40.35
C TYR A 9 41.67 42.94 -39.21
N GLU A 10 41.06 43.07 -38.04
CA GLU A 10 41.21 42.12 -36.93
C GLU A 10 40.58 40.76 -37.28
N ASN A 11 39.49 40.73 -38.06
CA ASN A 11 38.87 39.47 -38.51
C ASN A 11 39.56 38.84 -39.73
N GLU A 12 40.19 39.63 -40.61
CA GLU A 12 40.91 39.14 -41.80
C GLU A 12 42.26 38.47 -41.48
N PHE A 13 42.93 38.86 -40.39
CA PHE A 13 44.26 38.35 -40.00
C PHE A 13 44.25 37.46 -38.75
N MET A 14 43.09 37.00 -38.30
CA MET A 14 42.99 36.03 -37.21
C MET A 14 43.56 34.67 -37.67
N LEU A 15 44.66 34.25 -37.04
CA LEU A 15 45.22 32.91 -37.21
C LEU A 15 44.13 31.86 -36.95
N GLU A 16 44.06 30.85 -37.81
CA GLU A 16 43.03 29.81 -37.73
C GLU A 16 43.03 29.08 -36.37
N GLU A 17 44.20 29.02 -35.73
CA GLU A 17 44.42 28.53 -34.37
C GLU A 17 43.69 29.36 -33.29
N GLU A 18 43.66 30.69 -33.40
CA GLU A 18 42.95 31.56 -32.44
C GLU A 18 41.43 31.41 -32.57
N ARG A 19 40.94 31.23 -33.80
CA ARG A 19 39.52 30.93 -34.04
C ARG A 19 39.12 29.59 -33.41
N LEU A 20 39.93 28.55 -33.58
CA LEU A 20 39.71 27.25 -32.95
C LEU A 20 39.75 27.33 -31.42
N SER A 21 40.70 28.09 -30.86
CA SER A 21 40.82 28.33 -29.42
C SER A 21 39.55 28.98 -28.84
N ARG A 22 39.01 30.03 -29.49
CA ARG A 22 37.75 30.67 -29.09
C ARG A 22 36.56 29.71 -29.14
N VAL A 23 36.51 28.81 -30.13
CA VAL A 23 35.46 27.77 -30.22
C VAL A 23 35.59 26.77 -29.07
N PHE A 24 36.80 26.35 -28.72
CA PHE A 24 37.03 25.46 -27.58
C PHE A 24 36.68 26.12 -26.24
N GLN A 25 37.05 27.38 -26.03
CA GLN A 25 36.65 28.14 -24.84
C GLN A 25 35.12 28.21 -24.69
N LYS A 26 34.39 28.54 -25.77
CA LYS A 26 32.92 28.53 -25.75
C LYS A 26 32.34 27.16 -25.42
N LYS A 27 32.94 26.06 -25.92
CA LYS A 27 32.52 24.69 -25.59
C LYS A 27 32.75 24.38 -24.11
N ILE A 28 33.89 24.79 -23.54
CA ILE A 28 34.21 24.62 -22.13
C ILE A 28 33.24 25.42 -21.25
N GLU A 29 32.96 26.67 -21.59
CA GLU A 29 31.99 27.50 -20.88
C GLU A 29 30.58 26.91 -20.90
N ASN A 30 30.14 26.41 -22.07
CA ASN A 30 28.84 25.75 -22.20
C ASN A 30 28.77 24.47 -21.35
N SER A 31 29.84 23.65 -21.36
CA SER A 31 29.96 22.48 -20.48
C SER A 31 29.91 22.85 -19.00
N ASN A 32 30.57 23.93 -18.60
CA ASN A 32 30.54 24.43 -17.22
C ASN A 32 29.15 24.94 -16.82
N MET A 33 28.42 25.62 -17.72
CA MET A 33 27.04 26.02 -17.48
C MET A 33 26.13 24.81 -17.30
N ARG A 34 26.26 23.77 -18.14
CA ARG A 34 25.53 22.51 -17.99
C ARG A 34 25.82 21.85 -16.65
N LEU A 35 27.08 21.81 -16.24
CA LEU A 35 27.48 21.23 -14.96
C LEU A 35 26.88 21.99 -13.77
N LYS A 36 26.87 23.34 -13.82
CA LYS A 36 26.18 24.16 -12.82
C LYS A 36 24.68 23.87 -12.77
N ALA A 37 24.01 23.76 -13.94
CA ALA A 37 22.60 23.42 -14.01
C ALA A 37 22.31 22.06 -13.37
N ILE A 38 23.10 21.03 -13.71
CA ILE A 38 22.98 19.69 -13.12
C ILE A 38 23.16 19.73 -11.59
N ARG A 39 24.14 20.50 -11.10
CA ARG A 39 24.34 20.68 -9.65
C ARG A 39 23.12 21.32 -8.99
N THR A 40 22.56 22.36 -9.59
CA THR A 40 21.34 23.02 -9.07
C THR A 40 20.17 22.04 -9.03
N ILE A 41 19.96 21.27 -10.10
CA ILE A 41 18.92 20.22 -10.17
C ILE A 41 19.10 19.18 -9.06
N ASN A 42 20.33 18.73 -8.85
CA ASN A 42 20.61 17.74 -7.81
C ASN A 42 20.38 18.31 -6.39
N ILE A 43 20.75 19.58 -6.16
CA ILE A 43 20.44 20.29 -4.90
C ILE A 43 18.93 20.41 -4.70
N THR A 44 18.16 20.74 -5.73
CA THR A 44 16.70 20.82 -5.63
C THR A 44 16.08 19.46 -5.34
N TYR A 45 16.53 18.38 -5.98
CA TYR A 45 16.06 17.04 -5.66
C TYR A 45 16.36 16.64 -4.22
N LYS A 46 17.56 16.95 -3.72
CA LYS A 46 17.90 16.72 -2.31
C LYS A 46 16.98 17.46 -1.35
N LYS A 47 16.63 18.72 -1.67
CA LYS A 47 15.67 19.49 -0.87
C LYS A 47 14.26 18.91 -0.93
N MET A 48 13.80 18.47 -2.10
CA MET A 48 12.50 17.80 -2.24
C MET A 48 12.42 16.54 -1.38
N VAL A 49 13.44 15.69 -1.44
CA VAL A 49 13.52 14.48 -0.60
C VAL A 49 13.51 14.83 0.89
N GLN A 50 14.23 15.89 1.29
CA GLN A 50 14.23 16.34 2.68
C GLN A 50 12.85 16.81 3.16
N VAL A 51 12.10 17.54 2.32
CA VAL A 51 10.73 17.96 2.63
C VAL A 51 9.82 16.73 2.76
N LEU A 52 9.91 15.78 1.83
CA LEU A 52 9.10 14.55 1.89
C LEU A 52 9.37 13.74 3.17
N LEU A 53 10.62 13.65 3.62
CA LEU A 53 10.98 13.00 4.88
C LEU A 53 10.44 13.77 6.10
N GLN A 54 10.36 15.10 6.04
CA GLN A 54 9.73 15.88 7.10
C GLN A 54 8.21 15.68 7.12
N ASP A 55 7.58 15.61 5.95
CA ASP A 55 6.15 15.32 5.82
C ASP A 55 5.78 13.94 6.37
N GLU A 56 6.63 12.93 6.16
CA GLU A 56 6.48 11.59 6.75
C GLU A 56 6.36 11.63 8.29
N ILE A 57 7.15 12.49 8.94
CA ILE A 57 7.11 12.68 10.40
C ILE A 57 5.76 13.26 10.87
N PHE A 58 5.05 14.00 10.02
CA PHE A 58 3.73 14.54 10.34
C PHE A 58 2.60 13.54 10.08
N TYR A 59 2.72 12.70 9.05
CA TYR A 59 1.69 11.72 8.72
C TYR A 59 1.70 10.50 9.66
N GLU A 60 2.87 10.03 10.08
CA GLU A 60 3.00 8.85 10.94
C GLU A 60 2.22 8.96 12.27
N PRO A 61 2.29 10.08 13.02
CA PRO A 61 1.48 10.26 14.23
C PRO A 61 -0.02 10.29 13.97
N ILE A 62 -0.45 10.87 12.84
CA ILE A 62 -1.87 10.94 12.46
C ILE A 62 -2.39 9.53 12.20
N LEU A 63 -1.65 8.73 11.43
CA LEU A 63 -2.01 7.35 11.12
C LEU A 63 -2.07 6.49 12.40
N ARG A 64 -1.07 6.61 13.28
CA ARG A 64 -1.07 5.88 14.57
C ARG A 64 -2.23 6.26 15.49
N SER A 65 -2.57 7.55 15.53
CA SER A 65 -3.73 8.03 16.30
C SER A 65 -5.03 7.44 15.74
N LEU A 66 -5.13 7.31 14.43
CA LEU A 66 -6.32 6.78 13.75
C LEU A 66 -6.47 5.27 13.98
N ASP A 67 -5.35 4.54 13.99
CA ASP A 67 -5.33 3.12 14.36
C ASP A 67 -5.77 2.89 15.82
N HIS A 68 -5.30 3.73 16.76
CA HIS A 68 -5.73 3.65 18.16
C HIS A 68 -7.23 3.95 18.31
N ASP A 69 -7.75 4.98 17.63
CA ASP A 69 -9.17 5.28 17.62
C ASP A 69 -10.00 4.10 17.05
N MET A 70 -9.50 3.41 16.02
CA MET A 70 -10.14 2.22 15.47
C MET A 70 -10.18 1.08 16.49
N GLU A 71 -9.09 0.82 17.22
CA GLU A 71 -9.06 -0.17 18.28
C GLU A 71 -10.05 0.15 19.41
N ASP A 72 -10.12 1.42 19.82
CA ASP A 72 -11.07 1.88 20.83
C ASP A 72 -12.52 1.70 20.37
N GLN A 73 -12.84 2.04 19.13
CA GLN A 73 -14.17 1.81 18.55
C GLN A 73 -14.54 0.32 18.55
N VAL A 74 -13.61 -0.55 18.17
CA VAL A 74 -13.81 -2.01 18.21
C VAL A 74 -14.09 -2.47 19.64
N ASN A 75 -13.35 -1.97 20.62
CA ASN A 75 -13.55 -2.29 22.03
C ASN A 75 -14.90 -1.79 22.55
N PHE A 76 -15.33 -0.59 22.16
CA PHE A 76 -16.68 -0.08 22.48
C PHE A 76 -17.77 -0.95 21.88
N ILE A 77 -17.66 -1.37 20.61
CA ILE A 77 -18.63 -2.27 19.98
C ILE A 77 -18.71 -3.60 20.72
N LYS A 78 -17.57 -4.19 21.07
CA LYS A 78 -17.51 -5.42 21.88
C LYS A 78 -18.19 -5.22 23.24
N HIS A 79 -17.95 -4.10 23.91
CA HIS A 79 -18.58 -3.79 25.20
C HIS A 79 -20.10 -3.63 25.07
N ILE A 80 -20.58 -2.91 24.04
CA ILE A 80 -22.01 -2.75 23.76
C ILE A 80 -22.65 -4.11 23.49
N LEU A 81 -21.99 -4.99 22.72
CA LEU A 81 -22.49 -6.35 22.47
C LEU A 81 -22.54 -7.18 23.76
N TYR A 82 -21.48 -7.13 24.56
CA TYR A 82 -21.40 -7.84 25.84
C TYR A 82 -22.53 -7.43 26.80
N LEU A 83 -22.88 -6.14 26.85
CA LEU A 83 -23.99 -5.64 27.68
C LEU A 83 -25.36 -5.87 27.04
N GLY A 84 -25.46 -5.72 25.72
CA GLY A 84 -26.71 -5.79 24.96
C GLY A 84 -27.25 -7.20 24.85
N MET A 85 -26.39 -8.21 24.69
CA MET A 85 -26.82 -9.61 24.54
C MET A 85 -27.59 -10.13 25.76
N PRO A 86 -27.11 -9.96 27.02
CA PRO A 86 -27.87 -10.30 28.21
C PRO A 86 -29.17 -9.51 28.35
N ALA A 87 -29.17 -8.22 28.02
CA ALA A 87 -30.37 -7.38 28.09
C ALA A 87 -31.45 -7.87 27.11
N ILE A 88 -31.06 -8.23 25.88
CA ILE A 88 -31.95 -8.80 24.87
C ILE A 88 -32.47 -10.16 25.32
N ALA A 89 -31.62 -11.02 25.89
CA ALA A 89 -32.04 -12.32 26.43
C ALA A 89 -33.10 -12.13 27.54
N LYS A 90 -32.83 -11.24 28.50
CA LYS A 90 -33.79 -10.90 29.57
C LYS A 90 -35.10 -10.33 29.03
N PHE A 91 -35.02 -9.48 28.00
CA PHE A 91 -36.22 -8.95 27.35
C PHE A 91 -37.06 -10.05 26.70
N ARG A 92 -36.42 -11.03 26.04
CA ARG A 92 -37.13 -12.18 25.44
C ARG A 92 -37.79 -13.05 26.51
N GLU A 93 -37.12 -13.31 27.63
CA GLU A 93 -37.69 -14.04 28.77
C GLU A 93 -38.94 -13.33 29.32
N LEU A 94 -38.81 -12.03 29.64
CA LEU A 94 -39.90 -11.21 30.17
C LEU A 94 -41.08 -11.14 29.19
N ASN A 95 -40.82 -11.03 27.90
CA ASN A 95 -41.86 -11.02 26.88
C ASN A 95 -42.60 -12.36 26.81
N HIS A 96 -41.87 -13.48 26.94
CA HIS A 96 -42.49 -14.80 26.98
C HIS A 96 -43.35 -14.99 28.25
N GLU A 97 -42.87 -14.58 29.42
CA GLU A 97 -43.63 -14.59 30.66
C GLU A 97 -44.89 -13.73 30.56
N PHE A 98 -44.79 -12.54 29.96
CA PHE A 98 -45.93 -11.65 29.75
C PHE A 98 -47.01 -12.30 28.88
N LEU A 99 -46.63 -12.92 27.75
CA LEU A 99 -47.55 -13.64 26.87
C LEU A 99 -48.24 -14.81 27.59
N GLN A 100 -47.49 -15.57 28.42
CA GLN A 100 -48.08 -16.64 29.23
C GLN A 100 -49.08 -16.10 30.24
N LEU A 101 -48.75 -15.01 30.94
CA LEU A 101 -49.63 -14.38 31.92
C LEU A 101 -50.90 -13.83 31.26
N GLU A 102 -50.77 -13.21 30.09
CA GLU A 102 -51.91 -12.72 29.32
C GLU A 102 -52.84 -13.87 28.92
N SER A 103 -52.28 -14.99 28.45
CA SER A 103 -53.07 -16.18 28.09
C SER A 103 -53.83 -16.77 29.29
N LYS A 104 -53.17 -16.86 30.46
CA LYS A 104 -53.79 -17.30 31.72
C LYS A 104 -54.89 -16.33 32.15
N SER A 105 -54.64 -15.02 32.09
CA SER A 105 -55.62 -13.99 32.40
C SER A 105 -56.86 -14.09 31.51
N ARG A 106 -56.68 -14.24 30.19
CA ARG A 106 -57.78 -14.42 29.24
C ARG A 106 -58.61 -15.67 29.54
N LYS A 107 -57.97 -16.81 29.81
CA LYS A 107 -58.66 -18.06 30.19
C LYS A 107 -59.44 -17.90 31.51
N ASN A 108 -58.84 -17.25 32.50
CA ASN A 108 -59.46 -17.04 33.82
C ASN A 108 -60.65 -16.07 33.72
N LEU A 109 -60.53 -15.02 32.90
CA LEU A 109 -61.64 -14.11 32.59
C LEU A 109 -62.79 -14.85 31.89
N GLN A 110 -62.49 -15.68 30.88
CA GLN A 110 -63.51 -16.51 30.21
C GLN A 110 -64.20 -17.46 31.19
N ALA A 111 -63.46 -18.13 32.06
CA ALA A 111 -64.02 -19.02 33.08
C ALA A 111 -64.95 -18.24 34.05
N LYS A 112 -64.54 -17.06 34.51
CA LYS A 112 -65.39 -16.19 35.35
C LYS A 112 -66.65 -15.73 34.62
N ILE A 113 -66.56 -15.40 33.33
CA ILE A 113 -67.72 -15.03 32.51
C ILE A 113 -68.67 -16.24 32.37
N GLN A 114 -68.14 -17.44 32.13
CA GLN A 114 -68.95 -18.67 32.06
C GLN A 114 -69.66 -18.96 33.38
N ILE A 115 -68.96 -18.79 34.53
CA ILE A 115 -69.57 -18.94 35.86
C ILE A 115 -70.67 -17.90 36.06
N LEU A 116 -70.42 -16.62 35.77
CA LEU A 116 -71.44 -15.57 35.87
C LEU A 116 -72.65 -15.84 34.98
N ASN A 117 -72.44 -16.38 33.78
CA ASN A 117 -73.51 -16.76 32.87
C ASN A 117 -74.30 -17.97 33.42
N SER A 118 -73.65 -18.92 34.09
CA SER A 118 -74.32 -20.06 34.74
C SER A 118 -75.13 -19.67 36.00
N LEU A 119 -74.70 -18.63 36.71
CA LEU A 119 -75.38 -18.08 37.89
C LEU A 119 -76.54 -17.15 37.53
N LYS A 120 -76.62 -16.66 36.29
CA LYS A 120 -77.80 -15.96 35.77
C LYS A 120 -78.94 -16.97 35.57
N LYS A 121 -79.67 -17.29 36.64
CA LYS A 121 -81.03 -17.83 36.52
C LYS A 121 -81.93 -16.73 35.93
N PRO A 122 -82.94 -17.08 35.10
CA PRO A 122 -83.96 -16.12 34.69
C PRO A 122 -84.63 -15.56 35.95
N VAL A 123 -84.74 -14.23 36.00
CA VAL A 123 -85.41 -13.52 37.09
C VAL A 123 -86.88 -13.91 37.08
N VAL A 124 -87.21 -14.95 37.85
CA VAL A 124 -88.57 -15.23 38.29
C VAL A 124 -88.86 -14.23 39.39
N THR A 125 -89.86 -13.41 39.13
CA THR A 125 -90.50 -12.42 39.97
C THR A 125 -90.53 -12.84 41.43
N GLY A 126 -89.78 -12.13 42.28
CA GLY A 126 -89.87 -12.28 43.73
C GLY A 126 -91.16 -11.64 44.29
N PRO A 127 -91.68 -12.11 45.44
CA PRO A 127 -92.99 -11.74 45.96
C PRO A 127 -93.00 -10.34 46.61
N PRO A 128 -94.19 -9.76 46.88
CA PRO A 128 -94.31 -8.39 47.36
C PRO A 128 -93.77 -8.23 48.77
N VAL A 129 -93.07 -7.12 48.98
CA VAL A 129 -92.50 -6.67 50.25
C VAL A 129 -93.61 -6.42 51.26
N VAL A 130 -93.72 -7.28 52.27
CA VAL A 130 -94.56 -7.09 53.46
C VAL A 130 -93.86 -6.09 54.38
N LYS A 131 -94.52 -4.96 54.65
CA LYS A 131 -94.09 -3.99 55.69
C LYS A 131 -94.29 -4.60 57.06
N VAL A 132 -93.22 -5.10 57.67
CA VAL A 132 -93.17 -5.41 59.11
C VAL A 132 -92.80 -4.11 59.85
N ARG A 133 -93.70 -3.62 60.71
CA ARG A 133 -93.39 -2.58 61.70
C ARG A 133 -92.62 -3.24 62.85
N GLU A 134 -91.31 -3.06 62.85
CA GLU A 134 -90.49 -3.29 64.04
C GLU A 134 -90.64 -2.10 64.98
N ILE A 135 -91.09 -2.36 66.20
CA ILE A 135 -91.06 -1.41 67.31
C ILE A 135 -89.60 -1.34 67.77
N LEU A 136 -88.84 -0.39 67.21
CA LEU A 136 -87.52 -0.06 67.75
C LEU A 136 -87.74 0.79 69.00
N ALA A 137 -87.46 0.21 70.16
CA ALA A 137 -87.25 0.97 71.38
C ALA A 137 -86.12 1.97 71.14
N ASP A 138 -86.39 3.25 71.34
CA ASP A 138 -85.42 4.33 71.21
C ASP A 138 -84.24 4.10 72.18
N PRO A 139 -83.01 3.81 71.71
CA PRO A 139 -81.86 3.62 72.59
C PRO A 139 -81.33 4.96 73.16
N LYS A 140 -81.99 6.08 72.83
CA LYS A 140 -81.55 7.44 73.17
C LYS A 140 -82.13 8.00 74.46
N ARG A 141 -82.85 7.20 75.25
CA ARG A 141 -83.57 7.70 76.45
C ARG A 141 -82.65 8.25 77.56
N TYR A 142 -81.34 7.99 77.51
CA TYR A 142 -80.38 8.43 78.53
C TYR A 142 -79.02 8.93 77.98
N VAL A 143 -78.98 9.64 76.85
CA VAL A 143 -77.74 10.31 76.41
C VAL A 143 -77.88 11.82 76.61
N ARG A 144 -77.40 12.33 77.75
CA ARG A 144 -77.23 13.77 77.95
C ARG A 144 -75.97 14.20 77.18
N GLU A 145 -76.13 14.72 75.98
CA GLU A 145 -75.03 15.31 75.21
C GLU A 145 -74.60 16.62 75.89
N THR A 146 -73.36 16.71 76.36
CA THR A 146 -72.75 17.98 76.81
C THR A 146 -72.38 18.84 75.59
N GLU A 147 -72.22 20.16 75.76
CA GLU A 147 -71.78 21.06 74.67
C GLU A 147 -70.46 20.61 74.02
N SER A 148 -69.56 20.03 74.81
CA SER A 148 -68.33 19.39 74.35
C SER A 148 -68.55 18.15 73.48
N MET A 149 -69.57 17.33 73.77
CA MET A 149 -69.94 16.20 72.89
C MET A 149 -70.57 16.69 71.59
N HIS A 150 -71.36 17.76 71.63
CA HIS A 150 -71.99 18.31 70.44
C HIS A 150 -70.95 18.87 69.45
N THR A 151 -69.99 19.64 69.96
CA THR A 151 -68.87 20.16 69.16
C THR A 151 -68.01 19.04 68.57
N LEU A 152 -67.71 18.00 69.35
CA LEU A 152 -66.99 16.81 68.86
C LEU A 152 -67.75 16.08 67.75
N LYS A 153 -69.07 15.97 67.87
CA LYS A 153 -69.94 15.30 66.87
C LYS A 153 -69.98 16.06 65.55
N VAL A 154 -70.05 17.39 65.59
CA VAL A 154 -69.95 18.24 64.39
C VAL A 154 -68.58 18.09 63.72
N GLN A 155 -67.50 18.07 64.50
CA GLN A 155 -66.15 17.83 63.99
C GLN A 155 -65.99 16.43 63.38
N LEU A 156 -66.56 15.40 64.01
CA LEU A 156 -66.56 14.03 63.48
C LEU A 156 -67.30 13.92 62.14
N LEU A 157 -68.45 14.58 61.99
CA LEU A 157 -69.18 14.63 60.72
C LEU A 157 -68.38 15.33 59.62
N ALA A 158 -67.66 16.40 59.96
CA ALA A 158 -66.77 17.09 59.02
C ALA A 158 -65.60 16.18 58.57
N ILE A 159 -64.98 15.47 59.52
CA ILE A 159 -63.90 14.51 59.25
C ILE A 159 -64.43 13.33 58.41
N GLU A 160 -65.64 12.83 58.68
CA GLU A 160 -66.23 11.75 57.90
C GLU A 160 -66.49 12.19 56.44
N LYS A 161 -66.95 13.44 56.25
CA LYS A 161 -67.14 14.02 54.92
C LYS A 161 -65.82 14.15 54.16
N THR A 162 -64.74 14.60 54.81
CA THR A 162 -63.42 14.69 54.17
C THR A 162 -62.85 13.31 53.85
N ILE A 163 -63.01 12.31 54.72
CA ILE A 163 -62.59 10.92 54.46
C ILE A 163 -63.38 10.33 53.28
N LYS A 164 -64.69 10.56 53.18
CA LYS A 164 -65.50 10.11 52.03
C LYS A 164 -65.03 10.75 50.71
N ASN A 165 -64.75 12.05 50.73
CA ASN A 165 -64.21 12.75 49.57
C ASN A 165 -62.83 12.19 49.16
N LEU A 166 -61.93 11.99 50.14
CA LEU A 166 -60.60 11.41 49.89
C LEU A 166 -60.69 9.97 49.38
N LYS A 167 -61.63 9.18 49.88
CA LYS A 167 -61.89 7.82 49.42
C LYS A 167 -62.33 7.79 47.96
N LEU A 168 -63.16 8.75 47.54
CA LEU A 168 -63.60 8.89 46.14
C LEU A 168 -62.46 9.35 45.23
N THR A 169 -61.69 10.37 45.63
CA THR A 169 -60.58 10.90 44.81
C THR A 169 -59.42 9.92 44.66
N THR A 170 -59.17 9.11 45.68
CA THR A 170 -58.09 8.09 45.68
C THR A 170 -58.56 6.70 45.25
N LEU A 171 -59.86 6.54 44.93
CA LEU A 171 -60.50 5.28 44.55
C LEU A 171 -60.20 4.11 45.51
N CYS A 172 -60.19 4.39 46.82
CA CYS A 172 -59.90 3.39 47.87
C CYS A 172 -61.18 2.73 48.40
N SER A 173 -61.05 1.48 48.88
CA SER A 173 -62.19 0.75 49.45
C SER A 173 -62.31 0.99 50.96
N GLN A 174 -61.18 1.17 51.64
CA GLN A 174 -61.09 1.41 53.08
C GLN A 174 -60.33 2.71 53.38
N ALA A 175 -60.67 3.37 54.50
CA ALA A 175 -60.01 4.62 54.90
C ALA A 175 -58.51 4.43 55.22
N LYS A 176 -58.12 3.24 55.68
CA LYS A 176 -56.71 2.88 55.98
C LYS A 176 -55.82 2.85 54.73
N GLU A 177 -56.40 2.65 53.55
CA GLU A 177 -55.67 2.56 52.28
C GLU A 177 -55.35 3.94 51.68
N ILE A 178 -56.01 5.00 52.15
CA ILE A 178 -55.93 6.35 51.57
C ILE A 178 -54.48 6.88 51.64
N TYR A 179 -53.86 6.85 52.83
CA TYR A 179 -52.52 7.39 53.03
C TYR A 179 -51.42 6.67 52.23
N PRO A 180 -51.27 5.33 52.28
CA PRO A 180 -50.23 4.65 51.50
C PRO A 180 -50.42 4.84 49.99
N ARG A 181 -51.66 4.93 49.52
CA ARG A 181 -51.94 5.12 48.09
C ARG A 181 -51.65 6.54 47.62
N ILE A 182 -51.98 7.56 48.43
CA ILE A 182 -51.57 8.95 48.17
C ILE A 182 -50.04 9.05 48.12
N LYS A 183 -49.35 8.42 49.07
CA LYS A 183 -47.87 8.42 49.11
C LYS A 183 -47.27 7.80 47.85
N SER A 184 -47.73 6.62 47.44
CA SER A 184 -47.28 5.97 46.19
C SER A 184 -47.57 6.84 44.96
N LYS A 185 -48.78 7.42 44.88
CA LYS A 185 -49.17 8.29 43.76
C LYS A 185 -48.35 9.57 43.71
N PHE A 186 -48.00 10.13 44.86
CA PHE A 186 -47.11 11.28 44.95
C PHE A 186 -45.71 10.95 44.45
N GLU A 187 -45.13 9.82 44.89
CA GLU A 187 -43.82 9.35 44.43
C GLU A 187 -43.80 9.06 42.91
N GLU A 188 -44.86 8.43 42.39
CA GLU A 188 -45.07 8.23 40.94
C GLU A 188 -45.13 9.56 40.19
N ASN A 189 -45.85 10.54 40.73
CA ASN A 189 -46.01 11.85 40.10
C ASN A 189 -44.68 12.63 40.07
N VAL A 190 -43.90 12.59 41.15
CA VAL A 190 -42.55 13.19 41.18
C VAL A 190 -41.64 12.56 40.13
N LYS A 191 -41.69 11.23 39.96
CA LYS A 191 -40.93 10.53 38.90
C LYS A 191 -41.41 10.95 37.50
N LEU A 192 -42.72 11.08 37.30
CA LEU A 192 -43.30 11.56 36.04
C LEU A 192 -42.88 13.00 35.71
N CYS A 193 -42.91 13.91 36.68
CA CYS A 193 -42.43 15.29 36.48
C CYS A 193 -40.97 15.32 36.04
N ARG A 194 -40.07 14.58 36.73
CA ARG A 194 -38.65 14.49 36.34
C ARG A 194 -38.47 13.93 34.93
N LYS A 195 -39.23 12.90 34.56
CA LYS A 195 -39.19 12.32 33.21
C LYS A 195 -39.65 13.33 32.16
N THR A 196 -40.70 14.09 32.46
CA THR A 196 -41.24 15.12 31.57
C THR A 196 -40.26 16.27 31.36
N GLU A 197 -39.57 16.71 32.40
CA GLU A 197 -38.49 17.71 32.30
C GLU A 197 -37.31 17.20 31.47
N HIS A 198 -36.90 15.95 31.67
CA HIS A 198 -35.85 15.33 30.88
C HIS A 198 -36.22 15.25 29.39
N ASP A 199 -37.42 14.79 29.08
CA ASP A 199 -37.94 14.72 27.70
C ASP A 199 -37.98 16.12 27.05
N TRP A 200 -38.35 17.15 27.82
CA TRP A 200 -38.34 18.54 27.36
C TRP A 200 -36.92 19.02 27.03
N GLN A 201 -35.93 18.70 27.88
CA GLN A 201 -34.52 19.03 27.63
C GLN A 201 -33.98 18.29 26.39
N CYS A 202 -34.29 17.01 26.23
CA CYS A 202 -33.93 16.23 25.05
C CYS A 202 -34.52 16.81 23.76
N LYS A 203 -35.81 17.21 23.79
CA LYS A 203 -36.47 17.88 22.67
C LYS A 203 -35.77 19.18 22.31
N ARG A 204 -35.39 20.00 23.30
CA ARG A 204 -34.66 21.25 23.07
C ARG A 204 -33.29 21.01 22.41
N MET A 205 -32.55 20.00 22.88
CA MET A 205 -31.28 19.60 22.26
C MET A 205 -31.45 19.11 20.82
N LEU A 206 -32.51 18.35 20.53
CA LEU A 206 -32.78 17.91 19.16
C LEU A 206 -33.08 19.09 18.22
N LEU A 207 -33.80 20.11 18.72
CA LEU A 207 -34.08 21.33 17.95
C LEU A 207 -32.79 22.12 17.64
N THR A 208 -31.88 22.25 18.60
CA THR A 208 -30.59 22.93 18.36
C THR A 208 -29.73 22.16 17.37
N LYS A 209 -29.63 20.82 17.52
CA LYS A 209 -28.93 19.97 16.55
C LYS A 209 -29.49 20.12 15.13
N LYS A 210 -30.82 20.17 15.01
CA LYS A 210 -31.49 20.39 13.71
C LYS A 210 -31.15 21.76 13.11
N GLN A 211 -31.06 22.81 13.92
CA GLN A 211 -30.63 24.13 13.46
C GLN A 211 -29.17 24.12 13.00
N CYS A 212 -28.26 23.52 13.76
CA CYS A 212 -26.85 23.39 13.34
C CYS A 212 -26.71 22.60 12.04
N ALA A 213 -27.43 21.48 11.90
CA ALA A 213 -27.41 20.68 10.67
C ALA A 213 -27.92 21.48 9.46
N ARG A 214 -28.94 22.33 9.64
CA ARG A 214 -29.40 23.24 8.58
C ARG A 214 -28.35 24.28 8.22
N MET A 215 -27.71 24.91 9.21
CA MET A 215 -26.64 25.88 8.93
C MET A 215 -25.46 25.22 8.19
N LEU A 216 -25.10 23.99 8.56
CA LEU A 216 -24.07 23.22 7.85
C LEU A 216 -24.51 22.83 6.43
N SER A 217 -25.77 22.44 6.22
CA SER A 217 -26.26 22.16 4.87
C SER A 217 -26.25 23.42 4.01
N ASP A 218 -26.64 24.56 4.56
CA ASP A 218 -26.65 25.83 3.84
C ASP A 218 -25.21 26.27 3.51
N LEU A 219 -24.26 26.09 4.43
CA LEU A 219 -22.84 26.31 4.16
C LEU A 219 -22.31 25.37 3.08
N LEU A 220 -22.68 24.09 3.08
CA LEU A 220 -22.23 23.13 2.06
C LEU A 220 -22.79 23.47 0.68
N ILE A 221 -24.07 23.86 0.59
CA ILE A 221 -24.69 24.32 -0.66
C ILE A 221 -23.96 25.57 -1.19
N ASN A 222 -23.58 26.49 -0.29
CA ASN A 222 -22.89 27.71 -0.67
C ASN A 222 -21.36 27.52 -0.90
N ASN A 223 -20.77 26.43 -0.40
CA ASN A 223 -19.35 26.07 -0.58
C ASN A 223 -19.10 25.09 -1.73
N LEU A 224 -20.12 24.74 -2.52
CA LEU A 224 -19.93 24.07 -3.80
C LEU A 224 -19.39 25.11 -4.79
N SER A 225 -18.11 25.46 -4.61
CA SER A 225 -17.44 26.49 -5.36
C SER A 225 -17.26 26.06 -6.81
N GLU A 226 -17.43 26.98 -7.75
CA GLU A 226 -17.07 26.76 -9.16
C GLU A 226 -15.61 26.28 -9.29
N GLU A 227 -14.74 26.66 -8.34
CA GLU A 227 -13.37 26.18 -8.27
C GLU A 227 -13.25 24.67 -8.02
N GLU A 228 -14.10 24.06 -7.19
CA GLU A 228 -14.06 22.62 -6.96
C GLU A 228 -14.60 21.85 -8.17
N ILE A 229 -15.59 22.41 -8.88
CA ILE A 229 -16.08 21.88 -10.16
C ILE A 229 -14.96 21.93 -11.21
N ASN A 230 -14.32 23.10 -11.37
CA ASN A 230 -13.20 23.28 -12.29
C ASN A 230 -12.01 22.36 -11.96
N ARG A 231 -11.76 22.12 -10.66
CA ARG A 231 -10.73 21.17 -10.20
C ARG A 231 -11.08 19.75 -10.62
N LEU A 232 -12.33 19.32 -10.43
CA LEU A 232 -12.79 17.98 -10.81
C LEU A 232 -12.72 17.77 -12.32
N GLU A 233 -13.16 18.75 -13.11
CA GLU A 233 -13.06 18.72 -14.58
C GLU A 233 -11.60 18.63 -15.04
N ARG A 234 -10.70 19.41 -14.43
CA ARG A 234 -9.26 19.35 -14.73
C ARG A 234 -8.65 17.99 -14.40
N ILE A 235 -9.09 17.35 -13.31
CA ILE A 235 -8.66 15.98 -12.97
C ILE A 235 -9.12 15.00 -14.05
N GLU A 236 -10.33 15.13 -14.59
CA GLU A 236 -10.79 14.27 -15.67
C GLU A 236 -10.01 14.48 -16.97
N GLU A 237 -9.71 15.73 -17.33
CA GLU A 237 -8.86 16.04 -18.49
C GLU A 237 -7.47 15.43 -18.37
N LEU A 238 -6.83 15.58 -17.20
CA LEU A 238 -5.50 15.00 -16.94
C LEU A 238 -5.53 13.47 -17.02
N LYS A 239 -6.61 12.83 -16.54
CA LYS A 239 -6.79 11.37 -16.67
C LYS A 239 -6.91 10.93 -18.13
N LYS A 240 -7.57 11.72 -18.98
CA LYS A 240 -7.68 11.43 -20.42
C LYS A 240 -6.32 11.56 -21.11
N LEU A 241 -5.56 12.61 -20.80
CA LEU A 241 -4.22 12.82 -21.35
C LEU A 241 -3.26 11.69 -20.95
N LEU A 242 -3.26 11.29 -19.69
CA LEU A 242 -2.41 10.20 -19.19
C LEU A 242 -2.72 8.88 -19.89
N LYS A 243 -4.00 8.57 -20.12
CA LYS A 243 -4.39 7.37 -20.88
C LYS A 243 -3.86 7.39 -22.31
N ALA A 244 -3.99 8.52 -23.01
CA ALA A 244 -3.48 8.66 -24.37
C ALA A 244 -1.96 8.53 -24.44
N GLU A 245 -1.24 9.06 -23.44
CA GLU A 245 0.22 8.92 -23.34
C GLU A 245 0.64 7.47 -23.06
N ASN A 246 -0.05 6.77 -22.16
CA ASN A 246 0.18 5.34 -21.91
C ASN A 246 -0.06 4.48 -23.16
N GLU A 247 -1.15 4.74 -23.89
CA GLU A 247 -1.44 4.04 -25.16
C GLU A 247 -0.31 4.25 -26.17
N PHE A 248 0.19 5.48 -26.29
CA PHE A 248 1.33 5.80 -27.16
C PHE A 248 2.63 5.14 -26.70
N GLU A 249 2.89 5.04 -25.40
CA GLU A 249 4.03 4.32 -24.86
C GLU A 249 3.94 2.81 -25.15
N GLU A 250 2.78 2.20 -24.96
CA GLU A 250 2.54 0.79 -25.27
C GLU A 250 2.75 0.50 -26.76
N GLU A 251 2.23 1.36 -27.64
CA GLU A 251 2.47 1.28 -29.07
C GLU A 251 3.97 1.34 -29.41
N ASN A 252 4.71 2.29 -28.83
CA ASN A 252 6.16 2.40 -29.04
C ASN A 252 6.95 1.21 -28.51
N VAL A 253 6.60 0.70 -27.32
CA VAL A 253 7.25 -0.48 -26.75
C VAL A 253 7.00 -1.70 -27.63
N SER A 254 5.77 -1.88 -28.12
CA SER A 254 5.42 -2.96 -29.05
C SER A 254 6.22 -2.84 -30.36
N TYR A 255 6.34 -1.63 -30.90
CA TYR A 255 7.12 -1.33 -32.09
C TYR A 255 8.60 -1.65 -31.91
N ILE A 256 9.18 -1.29 -30.76
CA ILE A 256 10.58 -1.61 -30.43
C ILE A 256 10.75 -3.12 -30.27
N ARG A 257 9.87 -3.80 -29.51
CA ARG A 257 9.96 -5.25 -29.30
C ARG A 257 9.93 -6.03 -30.62
N ASN A 258 8.99 -5.70 -31.51
CA ASN A 258 8.86 -6.35 -32.82
C ASN A 258 10.12 -6.18 -33.70
N ARG A 259 10.91 -5.12 -33.48
CA ARG A 259 12.13 -4.84 -34.25
C ARG A 259 13.42 -5.19 -33.50
N ALA A 260 13.37 -5.38 -32.19
CA ALA A 260 14.53 -5.67 -31.36
C ALA A 260 15.21 -6.96 -31.82
N ASP A 261 14.43 -8.00 -32.14
CA ASP A 261 14.95 -9.26 -32.67
C ASP A 261 15.71 -9.04 -33.99
N LEU A 262 15.17 -8.22 -34.89
CA LEU A 262 15.85 -7.87 -36.15
C LEU A 262 17.14 -7.08 -35.91
N TYR A 263 17.15 -6.16 -34.95
CA TYR A 263 18.37 -5.41 -34.59
C TYR A 263 19.44 -6.31 -33.97
N VAL A 264 19.06 -7.26 -33.12
CA VAL A 264 19.97 -8.25 -32.54
C VAL A 264 20.52 -9.16 -33.64
N MET A 265 19.67 -9.66 -34.53
CA MET A 265 20.09 -10.48 -35.66
C MET A 265 21.04 -9.70 -36.58
N LEU A 266 20.72 -8.47 -36.95
CA LEU A 266 21.58 -7.60 -37.76
C LEU A 266 22.94 -7.38 -37.09
N ARG A 267 22.95 -7.12 -35.78
CA ARG A 267 24.19 -6.97 -35.02
C ARG A 267 25.03 -8.26 -35.02
N LEU A 268 24.41 -9.41 -34.82
CA LEU A 268 25.09 -10.72 -34.88
C LEU A 268 25.66 -10.99 -36.27
N PHE A 269 24.92 -10.68 -37.34
CA PHE A 269 25.42 -10.82 -38.71
C PHE A 269 26.62 -9.93 -38.99
N LEU A 270 26.57 -8.68 -38.55
CA LEU A 270 27.70 -7.76 -38.75
C LEU A 270 28.92 -8.17 -37.90
N TRP A 271 28.71 -8.71 -36.69
CA TRP A 271 29.79 -9.31 -35.91
C TRP A 271 30.41 -10.50 -36.62
N ASN A 272 29.59 -11.41 -37.15
CA ASN A 272 30.07 -12.56 -37.90
C ASN A 272 30.88 -12.14 -39.13
N LEU A 273 30.37 -11.19 -39.92
CA LEU A 273 31.10 -10.64 -41.06
C LEU A 273 32.43 -10.01 -40.64
N MET A 274 32.49 -9.34 -39.49
CA MET A 274 33.73 -8.73 -39.02
C MET A 274 34.76 -9.78 -38.62
N GLU A 275 34.33 -10.88 -38.01
CA GLU A 275 35.23 -11.98 -37.65
C GLU A 275 35.75 -12.72 -38.87
N VAL A 276 34.92 -12.95 -39.89
CA VAL A 276 35.38 -13.51 -41.18
C VAL A 276 36.44 -12.61 -41.83
N LEU A 277 36.27 -11.29 -41.70
CA LEU A 277 37.17 -10.29 -42.29
C LEU A 277 38.35 -9.89 -41.38
N ARG A 278 38.56 -10.60 -40.26
CA ARG A 278 39.54 -10.27 -39.23
C ARG A 278 40.99 -10.17 -39.75
N HIS A 279 41.34 -10.97 -40.75
CA HIS A 279 42.72 -11.11 -41.24
C HIS A 279 43.06 -10.22 -42.47
N ILE A 280 42.16 -9.34 -42.89
CA ILE A 280 42.34 -8.53 -44.12
C ILE A 280 43.32 -7.36 -43.94
N ASP A 281 43.57 -6.93 -42.70
CA ASP A 281 44.73 -6.11 -42.34
C ASP A 281 45.77 -7.02 -41.66
N ARG A 282 46.80 -7.45 -42.42
CA ARG A 282 47.82 -8.47 -42.04
C ARG A 282 48.70 -8.12 -40.83
N SER A 283 48.36 -7.15 -39.99
CA SER A 283 49.10 -6.86 -38.77
C SER A 283 48.70 -7.87 -37.69
N PRO A 284 49.65 -8.65 -37.13
CA PRO A 284 49.37 -9.36 -35.88
C PRO A 284 48.96 -8.33 -34.83
N LYS A 285 47.76 -8.50 -34.27
CA LYS A 285 47.23 -7.56 -33.29
C LYS A 285 47.95 -7.81 -31.96
N GLN A 286 48.51 -6.75 -31.39
CA GLN A 286 49.01 -6.79 -30.02
C GLN A 286 47.82 -6.75 -29.08
N VAL A 287 47.64 -7.81 -28.29
CA VAL A 287 46.62 -7.82 -27.24
C VAL A 287 47.10 -6.92 -26.13
N HIS A 288 46.43 -5.79 -25.93
CA HIS A 288 46.65 -4.99 -24.73
C HIS A 288 46.01 -5.73 -23.55
N ARG A 289 46.81 -6.08 -22.54
CA ARG A 289 46.32 -6.72 -21.32
C ARG A 289 46.39 -5.73 -20.17
N ASP A 290 45.27 -5.55 -19.48
CA ASP A 290 45.25 -4.83 -18.22
C ASP A 290 45.91 -5.70 -17.14
N TYR A 291 47.13 -5.34 -16.75
CA TYR A 291 47.86 -6.04 -15.71
C TYR A 291 47.36 -5.59 -14.33
N PRO A 292 46.88 -6.50 -13.47
CA PRO A 292 46.36 -6.13 -12.15
C PRO A 292 47.44 -5.61 -11.19
N ASN A 293 48.73 -5.84 -11.47
CA ASN A 293 49.84 -5.40 -10.62
C ASN A 293 51.02 -4.88 -11.46
N SER A 294 51.73 -3.86 -10.95
CA SER A 294 52.81 -3.16 -11.65
C SER A 294 54.01 -4.07 -11.95
N TYR A 295 54.26 -5.08 -11.12
CA TYR A 295 55.32 -6.08 -11.31
C TYR A 295 55.15 -6.94 -12.58
N LEU A 296 53.91 -7.13 -13.05
CA LEU A 296 53.65 -7.86 -14.30
C LEU A 296 53.83 -6.98 -15.55
N ARG A 297 54.06 -5.67 -15.37
CA ARG A 297 54.32 -4.72 -16.46
C ARG A 297 55.80 -4.64 -16.84
N LEU A 298 56.66 -5.49 -16.26
CA LEU A 298 58.08 -5.55 -16.57
C LEU A 298 58.30 -5.93 -18.04
N PRO A 299 59.28 -5.33 -18.75
CA PRO A 299 59.45 -5.49 -20.20
C PRO A 299 59.55 -6.94 -20.66
N LEU A 300 60.20 -7.82 -19.89
CA LEU A 300 60.39 -9.23 -20.23
C LEU A 300 59.18 -10.13 -19.90
N LEU A 301 58.22 -9.64 -19.10
CA LEU A 301 57.00 -10.34 -18.70
C LEU A 301 55.74 -9.80 -19.43
N LYS A 302 55.90 -8.82 -20.32
CA LYS A 302 54.79 -8.31 -21.14
C LYS A 302 54.42 -9.33 -22.19
N PHE A 303 53.32 -10.03 -21.97
CA PHE A 303 52.69 -10.91 -22.95
C PHE A 303 52.22 -10.17 -24.23
N GLU A 304 52.20 -8.84 -24.21
CA GLU A 304 51.87 -7.96 -25.35
C GLU A 304 52.97 -7.95 -26.43
N LEU A 305 54.19 -8.37 -26.09
CA LEU A 305 55.32 -8.41 -27.02
C LEU A 305 55.24 -9.58 -28.01
N TYR A 306 54.39 -10.58 -27.75
CA TYR A 306 54.18 -11.70 -28.64
C TYR A 306 53.14 -11.35 -29.71
N GLN A 307 53.58 -11.35 -30.96
CA GLN A 307 52.70 -11.22 -32.12
C GLN A 307 52.01 -12.56 -32.36
N MET A 308 50.72 -12.65 -32.01
CA MET A 308 49.93 -13.88 -32.18
C MET A 308 48.88 -13.67 -33.28
N TYR A 309 48.75 -14.64 -34.18
CA TYR A 309 47.64 -14.68 -35.14
C TYR A 309 46.36 -15.31 -34.54
N ALA A 310 46.51 -16.18 -33.54
CA ALA A 310 45.42 -16.80 -32.79
C ALA A 310 45.05 -15.94 -31.57
N VAL A 311 44.22 -14.93 -31.77
CA VAL A 311 43.76 -14.03 -30.70
C VAL A 311 42.27 -14.29 -30.44
N PRO A 312 41.76 -14.26 -29.20
CA PRO A 312 40.31 -14.30 -28.94
C PRO A 312 39.59 -13.15 -29.65
N PRO A 313 38.32 -13.28 -30.07
CA PRO A 313 37.57 -12.18 -30.65
C PRO A 313 37.57 -10.97 -29.70
N GLU A 314 37.79 -9.77 -30.24
CA GLU A 314 37.71 -8.54 -29.46
C GLU A 314 36.26 -8.25 -29.05
N LEU A 315 36.07 -7.56 -27.92
CA LEU A 315 34.77 -7.02 -27.55
C LEU A 315 34.39 -5.94 -28.57
N TYR A 316 33.56 -6.31 -29.54
CA TYR A 316 33.17 -5.40 -30.62
C TYR A 316 32.38 -4.20 -30.10
N PRO A 317 32.54 -3.02 -30.73
CA PRO A 317 31.73 -1.86 -30.40
C PRO A 317 30.23 -2.19 -30.56
N THR A 318 29.45 -1.78 -29.56
CA THR A 318 27.99 -1.90 -29.53
C THR A 318 27.30 -1.09 -30.63
N ASN A 319 27.98 -0.07 -31.18
CA ASN A 319 27.40 0.82 -32.18
C ASN A 319 27.50 0.25 -33.62
N ILE A 320 26.34 0.02 -34.23
CA ILE A 320 26.16 -0.55 -35.57
C ILE A 320 26.84 0.30 -36.65
N ASP A 321 26.82 1.63 -36.53
CA ASP A 321 27.38 2.51 -37.56
C ASP A 321 28.91 2.39 -37.65
N VAL A 322 29.57 2.32 -36.49
CA VAL A 322 31.02 2.12 -36.41
C VAL A 322 31.39 0.75 -37.00
N LEU A 323 30.61 -0.27 -36.66
CA LEU A 323 30.78 -1.63 -37.17
C LEU A 323 30.64 -1.68 -38.71
N MET A 324 29.63 -0.99 -39.25
CA MET A 324 29.40 -0.84 -40.68
C MET A 324 30.53 -0.09 -41.40
N HIS A 325 31.07 0.97 -40.80
CA HIS A 325 32.20 1.69 -41.38
C HIS A 325 33.48 0.84 -41.43
N LEU A 326 33.76 0.05 -40.39
CA LEU A 326 34.90 -0.87 -40.36
C LEU A 326 34.75 -1.98 -41.41
N LEU A 327 33.55 -2.56 -41.52
CA LEU A 327 33.24 -3.57 -42.55
C LEU A 327 33.40 -3.01 -43.96
N LYS A 328 32.85 -1.82 -44.24
CA LYS A 328 33.02 -1.16 -45.55
C LYS A 328 34.49 -0.97 -45.88
N ARG A 329 35.32 -0.57 -44.90
CA ARG A 329 36.76 -0.40 -45.09
C ARG A 329 37.47 -1.72 -45.36
N SER A 330 37.17 -2.79 -44.61
CA SER A 330 37.80 -4.09 -44.80
C SER A 330 37.41 -4.73 -46.12
N VAL A 331 36.13 -4.69 -46.50
CA VAL A 331 35.63 -5.16 -47.81
C VAL A 331 36.26 -4.36 -48.95
N TYR A 332 36.37 -3.04 -48.82
CA TYR A 332 37.03 -2.21 -49.84
C TYR A 332 38.49 -2.60 -50.04
N LYS A 333 39.23 -2.84 -48.95
CA LYS A 333 40.62 -3.32 -49.01
C LYS A 333 40.73 -4.70 -49.65
N LEU A 334 39.83 -5.63 -49.30
CA LEU A 334 39.76 -6.96 -49.90
C LEU A 334 39.54 -6.88 -51.41
N MET A 335 38.58 -6.05 -51.85
CA MET A 335 38.26 -5.87 -53.25
C MET A 335 39.39 -5.22 -54.05
N LYS A 336 40.11 -4.28 -53.44
CA LYS A 336 41.31 -3.68 -54.05
C LYS A 336 42.47 -4.69 -54.16
N GLY A 337 42.58 -5.61 -53.20
CA GLY A 337 43.62 -6.66 -53.18
C GLY A 337 43.35 -7.82 -54.14
N TYR A 338 42.09 -8.04 -54.52
CA TYR A 338 41.69 -9.15 -55.37
C TYR A 338 42.00 -8.85 -56.85
N SER A 339 43.05 -9.47 -57.38
CA SER A 339 43.44 -9.42 -58.81
C SER A 339 43.29 -10.81 -59.43
N PRO A 340 42.85 -10.96 -60.69
CA PRO A 340 42.69 -12.26 -61.34
C PRO A 340 44.00 -13.08 -61.42
N LYS A 341 45.16 -12.44 -61.31
CA LYS A 341 46.48 -13.09 -61.25
C LYS A 341 46.80 -13.73 -59.89
N MET A 342 46.00 -13.44 -58.85
CA MET A 342 46.21 -13.92 -57.48
C MET A 342 45.75 -15.36 -57.28
N ASN A 343 44.76 -15.83 -58.05
CA ASN A 343 44.23 -17.20 -57.95
C ASN A 343 45.31 -18.27 -58.17
N ALA A 344 46.34 -17.99 -58.99
CA ALA A 344 47.46 -18.89 -59.22
C ALA A 344 48.41 -19.01 -58.00
N ARG A 345 48.50 -17.97 -57.16
CA ARG A 345 49.35 -17.91 -55.95
C ARG A 345 48.58 -18.17 -54.65
N LEU A 346 47.28 -18.45 -54.75
CA LEU A 346 46.42 -18.64 -53.59
C LEU A 346 46.93 -19.79 -52.71
N LYS A 347 47.20 -20.95 -53.31
CA LYS A 347 47.71 -22.14 -52.59
C LYS A 347 49.06 -21.90 -51.91
N GLU A 348 49.96 -21.14 -52.54
CA GLU A 348 51.24 -20.76 -51.94
C GLU A 348 51.06 -19.80 -50.77
N SER A 349 50.14 -18.83 -50.89
CA SER A 349 49.81 -17.91 -49.81
C SER A 349 49.04 -18.56 -48.67
N GLU A 350 48.19 -19.55 -48.94
CA GLU A 350 47.51 -20.38 -47.95
C GLU A 350 48.52 -21.19 -47.15
N ASN A 351 49.46 -21.86 -47.83
CA ASN A 351 50.52 -22.61 -47.16
C ASN A 351 51.45 -21.70 -46.35
N SER A 352 51.82 -20.54 -46.89
CA SER A 352 52.62 -19.55 -46.17
C SER A 352 51.90 -18.99 -44.95
N TYR A 353 50.59 -18.74 -45.05
CA TYR A 353 49.77 -18.30 -43.93
C TYR A 353 49.63 -19.42 -42.89
N HIS A 354 49.39 -20.65 -43.31
CA HIS A 354 49.27 -21.80 -42.43
C HIS A 354 50.58 -22.04 -41.66
N LEU A 355 51.73 -21.97 -42.33
CA LEU A 355 53.03 -22.08 -41.69
C LEU A 355 53.31 -20.91 -40.73
N ALA A 356 52.95 -19.67 -41.09
CA ALA A 356 53.09 -18.52 -40.20
C ALA A 356 52.14 -18.60 -38.99
N PHE A 357 50.93 -19.11 -39.19
CA PHE A 357 49.96 -19.36 -38.13
C PHE A 357 50.48 -20.43 -37.17
N LEU A 358 50.93 -21.58 -37.68
CA LEU A 358 51.55 -22.65 -36.89
C LEU A 358 52.81 -22.18 -36.17
N ALA A 359 53.62 -21.30 -36.77
CA ALA A 359 54.80 -20.73 -36.10
C ALA A 359 54.44 -19.81 -34.92
N THR A 360 53.27 -19.18 -34.94
CA THR A 360 52.75 -18.40 -33.81
C THR A 360 51.91 -19.22 -32.83
N PHE A 361 51.52 -20.43 -33.23
CA PHE A 361 50.82 -21.38 -32.38
C PHE A 361 51.90 -22.21 -31.69
N GLU A 362 52.35 -21.80 -30.51
CA GLU A 362 53.10 -22.75 -29.67
C GLU A 362 52.17 -23.95 -29.42
N PRO A 363 52.48 -25.14 -29.95
CA PRO A 363 51.81 -26.32 -29.44
C PRO A 363 52.11 -26.35 -27.94
N LEU A 364 51.12 -26.63 -27.11
CA LEU A 364 51.39 -27.23 -25.80
C LEU A 364 52.00 -28.61 -26.08
N GLU A 365 53.25 -28.63 -26.54
CA GLU A 365 54.06 -29.83 -26.61
C GLU A 365 54.29 -30.26 -25.17
N ASN A 366 53.60 -31.34 -24.80
CA ASN A 366 54.02 -32.30 -23.79
C ASN A 366 54.64 -31.67 -22.54
N ILE A 367 53.81 -31.20 -21.62
CA ILE A 367 54.16 -31.36 -20.20
C ILE A 367 54.26 -32.87 -20.00
N HIS A 368 55.46 -33.42 -20.23
CA HIS A 368 55.80 -34.78 -19.88
C HIS A 368 55.50 -34.94 -18.38
N ASP A 369 54.57 -35.83 -18.08
CA ASP A 369 54.13 -36.28 -16.76
C ASP A 369 55.27 -37.01 -15.96
N GLU A 370 56.56 -36.78 -16.23
CA GLU A 370 57.66 -37.65 -15.73
C GLU A 370 58.78 -36.99 -14.91
N GLU A 371 58.71 -35.72 -14.52
CA GLU A 371 59.74 -35.11 -13.64
C GLU A 371 59.16 -34.43 -12.40
N GLN A 372 58.52 -35.17 -11.49
CA GLN A 372 58.39 -34.77 -10.08
C GLN A 372 58.43 -35.96 -9.12
N ASP A 373 59.38 -36.87 -9.28
CA ASP A 373 59.76 -37.85 -8.24
C ASP A 373 61.28 -37.85 -8.04
N LYS A 374 61.84 -36.76 -7.52
CA LYS A 374 63.16 -36.75 -6.87
C LYS A 374 63.12 -35.82 -5.64
N PRO A 375 63.31 -36.35 -4.42
CA PRO A 375 63.41 -35.51 -3.23
C PRO A 375 64.84 -34.98 -3.15
N THR A 376 65.06 -33.74 -3.62
CA THR A 376 66.35 -33.08 -3.43
C THR A 376 66.32 -32.33 -2.11
N THR A 377 66.95 -32.95 -1.12
CA THR A 377 67.32 -32.39 0.18
C THR A 377 68.16 -31.12 -0.02
N GLY A 378 67.62 -29.95 0.33
CA GLY A 378 68.36 -28.70 0.31
C GLY A 378 67.48 -27.48 0.53
N ASN A 379 67.40 -27.01 1.79
CA ASN A 379 67.00 -25.69 2.26
C ASN A 379 66.30 -24.74 1.26
N ASP A 380 64.97 -24.77 1.22
CA ASP A 380 64.16 -23.54 1.08
C ASP A 380 62.73 -23.78 1.60
N LEU A 381 62.49 -23.39 2.84
CA LEU A 381 61.35 -23.85 3.66
C LEU A 381 60.16 -22.87 3.64
N ILE A 382 60.01 -22.01 2.62
CA ILE A 382 59.04 -20.88 2.69
C ILE A 382 58.04 -20.78 1.53
N THR A 383 58.14 -21.55 0.43
CA THR A 383 57.17 -21.44 -0.69
C THR A 383 56.26 -22.65 -0.93
N ASP A 384 56.53 -23.80 -0.31
CA ASP A 384 55.81 -25.05 -0.63
C ASP A 384 54.40 -25.18 -0.01
N LYS A 385 54.06 -24.41 1.03
CA LYS A 385 52.73 -24.47 1.65
C LYS A 385 51.62 -23.78 0.84
N ALA A 386 51.97 -22.90 -0.10
CA ALA A 386 50.98 -22.17 -0.92
C ALA A 386 50.59 -22.91 -2.21
N MET A 387 51.48 -23.75 -2.75
CA MET A 387 51.26 -24.52 -4.00
C MET A 387 50.57 -25.87 -3.75
N ALA A 388 50.57 -26.40 -2.52
CA ALA A 388 49.94 -27.67 -2.16
C ALA A 388 48.40 -27.66 -2.26
N ASN A 389 47.76 -26.48 -2.24
CA ASN A 389 46.31 -26.32 -2.29
C ASN A 389 45.73 -26.08 -3.69
N ILE A 390 46.56 -26.01 -4.73
CA ILE A 390 46.08 -25.83 -6.10
C ILE A 390 45.85 -27.21 -6.71
N PRO A 391 44.60 -27.64 -6.96
CA PRO A 391 44.33 -28.96 -7.48
C PRO A 391 44.87 -29.09 -8.91
N ASN A 392 45.65 -30.15 -9.19
CA ASN A 392 46.12 -30.47 -10.54
C ASN A 392 44.92 -30.69 -11.50
N SER A 393 45.09 -30.40 -12.79
CA SER A 393 44.12 -30.59 -13.89
C SER A 393 43.36 -31.93 -13.83
N LYS A 394 44.06 -33.04 -13.51
CA LYS A 394 43.42 -34.36 -13.32
C LYS A 394 42.42 -34.37 -12.15
N LYS A 395 42.76 -33.73 -11.03
CA LYS A 395 41.86 -33.57 -9.87
C LYS A 395 40.70 -32.61 -10.17
N ILE A 396 40.94 -31.51 -10.90
CA ILE A 396 39.89 -30.59 -11.34
C ILE A 396 38.90 -31.30 -12.26
N LYS A 397 39.38 -32.08 -13.24
CA LYS A 397 38.54 -32.90 -14.12
C LYS A 397 37.72 -33.94 -13.35
N ALA A 398 38.34 -34.62 -12.38
CA ALA A 398 37.62 -35.58 -11.54
C ALA A 398 36.55 -34.91 -10.67
N LEU A 399 36.85 -33.75 -10.07
CA LEU A 399 35.89 -32.99 -9.28
C LEU A 399 34.75 -32.41 -10.13
N SER A 400 35.05 -31.88 -11.31
CA SER A 400 34.04 -31.35 -12.23
C SER A 400 33.15 -32.45 -12.81
N ALA A 401 33.72 -33.61 -13.17
CA ALA A 401 32.93 -34.79 -13.55
C ALA A 401 31.99 -35.23 -12.41
N LYS A 402 32.49 -35.25 -11.17
CA LYS A 402 31.69 -35.58 -9.99
C LYS A 402 30.55 -34.59 -9.73
N ILE A 403 30.78 -33.30 -9.92
CA ILE A 403 29.73 -32.25 -9.81
C ILE A 403 28.66 -32.44 -10.88
N VAL A 404 29.05 -32.74 -12.12
CA VAL A 404 28.11 -32.99 -13.22
C VAL A 404 27.28 -34.24 -12.95
N GLU A 405 27.89 -35.32 -12.44
CA GLU A 405 27.17 -36.52 -12.03
C GLU A 405 26.20 -36.26 -10.87
N GLU A 406 26.59 -35.43 -9.89
CA GLU A 406 25.70 -35.02 -8.79
C GLU A 406 24.54 -34.13 -9.26
N ALA A 407 24.77 -33.24 -10.24
CA ALA A 407 23.73 -32.45 -10.87
C ALA A 407 22.74 -33.33 -11.65
N PHE A 408 23.24 -34.28 -12.44
CA PHE A 408 22.41 -35.25 -13.16
C PHE A 408 21.56 -36.12 -12.22
N LYS A 409 22.12 -36.52 -11.06
CA LYS A 409 21.38 -37.26 -10.02
C LYS A 409 20.30 -36.42 -9.33
N ARG A 410 20.44 -35.09 -9.26
CA ARG A 410 19.41 -34.19 -8.71
C ARG A 410 18.28 -33.90 -9.69
N GLU A 411 18.50 -34.00 -11.00
CA GLU A 411 17.44 -33.83 -12.01
C GLU A 411 16.60 -35.09 -12.24
N LEU A 412 17.08 -36.25 -11.77
CA LEU A 412 16.38 -37.54 -11.82
C LEU A 412 15.62 -37.90 -10.53
N GLN A 413 15.69 -37.04 -9.50
CA GLN A 413 14.81 -37.06 -8.32
C GLN A 413 13.74 -35.98 -8.47
#